data_AF-A0A395GHM7-F1
#
_entry.id   AF-A0A395GHM7-F1
#
_cell.length_a   1.000
_cell.length_b   1.000
_cell.length_c   1.000
_cell.angle_alpha   90.00
_cell.angle_beta   90.00
_cell.angle_gamma   90.00
#
_symmetry.space_group_name_H-M   'P 1'
#
loop_
_entity.id
_entity.type
_entity.pdbx_description
1 polymer ?
#
loop_
_entity_poly.entity_id
_entity_poly.type
_entity_poly.pdbx_seq_one_letter_code
_entity_poly.pdbx_strand_id
1 'polypeptide(L)'
;ANPSPPITEEVLDPGHQVPQSSLPQVEKQSPVQDVVIFNNLETERDNLLDEQDRQSQEITTLTQERDDIARERDAFAVHATRQALTTPRSATVPEPRRAMKIPDLPLFSDGKNISFEDWVLAMCQKLQANADQFATPAVRKAYITSRCEGDARRHLTP
;
A
#
# COMPACT_ATOMS: atom_id res chain seq x y z
N ALA A 1 34.06 82.88 -15.50
CA ALA A 1 34.43 83.19 -14.10
C ALA A 1 33.33 84.07 -13.52
N ASN A 2 32.88 83.71 -12.31
CA ASN A 2 31.68 84.11 -11.51
C ASN A 2 31.34 85.62 -11.44
N PRO A 3 30.13 86.08 -11.02
CA PRO A 3 29.35 85.55 -9.88
C PRO A 3 27.80 85.50 -10.00
N SER A 4 27.19 84.71 -9.10
CA SER A 4 25.74 84.58 -8.83
C SER A 4 25.06 85.87 -8.34
N PRO A 5 23.72 85.99 -8.51
CA PRO A 5 22.87 86.80 -7.65
C PRO A 5 22.01 85.95 -6.67
N PRO A 6 21.52 86.54 -5.56
CA PRO A 6 20.94 85.85 -4.42
C PRO A 6 19.42 85.67 -4.57
N ILE A 7 18.85 84.61 -3.99
CA ILE A 7 17.38 84.49 -3.85
C ILE A 7 17.06 84.15 -2.38
N THR A 8 16.76 85.23 -1.67
CA THR A 8 15.64 85.48 -0.75
C THR A 8 15.04 84.32 0.03
N GLU A 9 15.05 84.47 1.35
CA GLU A 9 14.16 83.78 2.30
C GLU A 9 12.69 83.97 1.90
N GLU A 10 11.96 82.86 1.78
CA GLU A 10 10.51 82.86 1.81
C GLU A 10 10.06 81.98 3.00
N VAL A 11 9.57 82.65 4.04
CA VAL A 11 8.85 82.07 5.16
C VAL A 11 7.47 81.65 4.66
N LEU A 12 7.14 80.36 4.68
CA LEU A 12 5.74 79.93 4.58
C LEU A 12 5.45 78.58 5.26
N ASP A 13 4.68 78.70 6.36
CA ASP A 13 3.66 77.81 6.94
C ASP A 13 4.06 76.53 7.76
N PRO A 14 3.82 76.53 9.09
CA PRO A 14 3.93 75.36 9.94
C PRO A 14 2.64 74.55 9.93
N GLY A 15 2.49 73.62 8.99
CA GLY A 15 1.19 72.96 8.82
C GLY A 15 1.16 71.59 8.17
N HIS A 16 2.17 70.74 8.28
CA HIS A 16 2.06 69.33 7.88
C HIS A 16 2.58 68.40 8.99
N GLN A 17 1.67 68.06 9.91
CA GLN A 17 1.86 66.97 10.85
C GLN A 17 1.81 65.67 10.03
N VAL A 18 2.97 65.07 9.78
CA VAL A 18 3.07 63.72 9.22
C VAL A 18 2.27 62.80 10.15
N PRO A 19 1.26 62.06 9.67
CA PRO A 19 0.63 61.07 10.52
C PRO A 19 1.71 60.06 10.90
N GLN A 20 2.05 59.98 12.19
CA GLN A 20 2.88 58.90 12.69
C GLN A 20 2.16 57.60 12.37
N SER A 21 2.58 56.94 11.29
CA SER A 21 2.20 55.58 10.98
C SER A 21 2.61 54.76 12.19
N SER A 22 1.61 54.37 12.98
CA SER A 22 1.79 53.41 14.06
C SER A 22 2.19 52.11 13.38
N LEU A 23 3.51 51.89 13.30
CA LEU A 23 4.07 50.58 12.96
C LEU A 23 3.34 49.55 13.82
N PRO A 24 2.81 48.46 13.24
CA PRO A 24 2.23 47.40 14.05
C PRO A 24 3.31 46.98 15.04
N GLN A 25 3.03 47.12 16.33
CA GLN A 25 3.86 46.52 17.36
C GLN A 25 3.88 45.04 17.04
N VAL A 26 5.01 44.55 16.53
CA VAL A 26 5.31 43.12 16.53
C VAL A 26 5.26 42.74 18.00
N GLU A 27 4.13 42.14 18.39
CA GLU A 27 3.94 41.54 19.70
C GLU A 27 5.05 40.51 19.82
N LYS A 28 6.14 40.89 20.52
CA LYS A 28 7.30 40.04 20.69
C LYS A 28 6.83 38.85 21.50
N GLN A 29 6.65 37.71 20.83
CA GLN A 29 6.42 36.43 21.47
C GLN A 29 7.45 36.29 22.59
N SER A 30 6.97 35.91 23.77
CA SER A 30 7.82 35.77 24.94
C SER A 30 8.94 34.78 24.63
N PRO A 31 10.21 35.06 25.00
CA PRO A 31 11.32 34.13 24.75
C PRO A 31 11.09 32.73 25.35
N VAL A 32 10.19 32.61 26.33
CA VAL A 32 9.75 31.32 26.89
C VAL A 32 8.87 30.55 25.89
N GLN A 33 8.05 31.24 25.12
CA GLN A 33 7.12 30.64 24.15
C GLN A 33 7.86 30.09 22.93
N ASP A 34 8.90 30.77 22.47
CA ASP A 34 9.78 30.30 21.39
C ASP A 34 10.53 29.01 21.78
N VAL A 35 11.00 28.90 23.02
CA VAL A 35 11.67 27.70 23.54
C VAL A 35 10.71 26.51 23.60
N VAL A 36 9.46 26.72 24.02
CA VAL A 36 8.45 25.66 24.05
C VAL A 36 8.11 25.18 22.64
N ILE A 37 7.97 26.09 21.69
CA ILE A 37 7.72 25.74 20.28
C ILE A 37 8.90 24.95 19.72
N PHE A 38 10.13 25.38 19.98
CA PHE A 38 11.33 24.70 19.53
C PHE A 38 11.42 23.26 20.06
N ASN A 39 11.20 23.06 21.37
CA ASN A 39 11.22 21.72 21.97
C ASN A 39 10.14 20.78 21.41
N ASN A 40 8.95 21.32 21.15
CA ASN A 40 7.87 20.55 20.54
C ASN A 40 8.21 20.13 19.11
N LEU A 41 8.80 21.03 18.31
CA LEU A 41 9.24 20.74 16.94
C LEU A 41 10.38 19.71 16.90
N GLU A 42 11.32 19.76 17.85
CA GLU A 42 12.36 18.74 17.97
C GLU A 42 11.77 17.37 18.31
N THR A 43 10.80 17.33 19.23
CA THR A 43 10.09 16.10 19.58
C THR A 43 9.32 15.53 18.38
N GLU A 44 8.63 16.37 17.61
CA GLU A 44 7.93 15.94 16.40
C GLU A 44 8.90 15.44 15.32
N ARG A 45 10.03 16.11 15.12
CA ARG A 45 11.07 15.65 14.20
C ARG A 45 11.57 14.26 14.58
N ASP A 46 11.86 14.05 15.86
CA ASP A 46 12.40 12.77 16.33
C ASP A 46 11.36 11.64 16.16
N ASN A 47 10.09 11.92 16.48
CA ASN A 47 8.99 10.97 16.21
C ASN A 47 8.84 10.64 14.72
N LEU A 48 8.99 11.64 13.84
CA LEU A 48 8.90 11.43 12.39
C LEU A 48 10.08 10.61 11.85
N LEU A 49 11.28 10.77 12.41
CA LEU A 49 12.45 9.96 12.06
C LEU A 49 12.25 8.50 12.46
N ASP A 50 11.77 8.25 13.69
CA ASP A 50 11.47 6.89 14.17
C ASP A 50 10.42 6.19 13.29
N GLU A 51 9.38 6.92 12.89
CA GLU A 51 8.34 6.38 11.98
C GLU A 51 8.88 6.13 10.57
N GLN A 52 9.74 7.02 10.05
CA GLN A 52 10.40 6.82 8.76
C GLN A 52 11.29 5.57 8.77
N ASP A 53 12.03 5.34 9.87
CA ASP A 53 12.88 4.17 10.02
C ASP A 53 12.04 2.89 10.11
N ARG A 54 10.93 2.92 10.86
CA ARG A 54 9.98 1.81 10.93
C ARG A 54 9.41 1.46 9.56
N GLN A 55 8.96 2.46 8.81
CA GLN A 55 8.42 2.27 7.46
C GLN A 55 9.49 1.73 6.49
N SER A 56 10.72 2.23 6.60
CA SER A 56 11.85 1.77 5.76
C SER A 56 12.19 0.31 6.04
N GLN A 57 12.12 -0.11 7.31
CA GLN A 57 12.32 -1.51 7.68
C GLN A 57 11.20 -2.41 7.13
N GLU A 58 9.94 -1.96 7.24
CA GLU A 58 8.78 -2.69 6.70
C GLU A 58 8.86 -2.85 5.17
N ILE A 59 9.23 -1.80 4.45
CA ILE A 59 9.46 -1.85 2.99
C ILE A 59 10.55 -2.87 2.66
N THR A 60 11.65 -2.87 3.41
CA THR A 60 12.77 -3.79 3.18
C THR A 60 12.33 -5.24 3.35
N THR A 61 11.57 -5.54 4.39
CA THR A 61 11.01 -6.88 4.62
C THR A 61 10.06 -7.30 3.51
N LEU A 62 9.11 -6.44 3.13
CA LEU A 62 8.14 -6.75 2.07
C LEU A 62 8.81 -6.94 0.70
N THR A 63 9.85 -6.16 0.40
CA THR A 63 10.65 -6.34 -0.82
C THR A 63 11.33 -7.71 -0.82
N GLN A 64 11.90 -8.13 0.31
CA GLN A 64 12.54 -9.43 0.42
C GLN A 64 11.54 -10.59 0.24
N GLU A 65 10.39 -10.52 0.88
CA GLU A 65 9.32 -11.53 0.72
C GLU A 65 8.83 -11.62 -0.72
N ARG A 66 8.66 -10.47 -1.39
CA ARG A 66 8.29 -10.42 -2.81
C ARG A 66 9.30 -11.12 -3.71
N ASP A 67 10.58 -10.92 -3.45
CA ASP A 67 11.67 -11.52 -4.23
C ASP A 67 11.75 -13.04 -4.01
N ASP A 68 11.52 -13.49 -2.77
CA ASP A 68 11.48 -14.92 -2.44
C ASP A 68 10.29 -15.62 -3.12
N ILE A 69 9.09 -15.02 -3.07
CA ILE A 69 7.92 -15.53 -3.79
C ILE A 69 8.15 -15.56 -5.30
N ALA A 70 8.79 -14.53 -5.87
CA ALA A 70 9.11 -14.50 -7.29
C ALA A 70 10.05 -15.65 -7.68
N ARG A 71 11.06 -15.93 -6.85
CA ARG A 71 12.01 -17.03 -7.05
C ARG A 71 11.31 -18.39 -7.00
N GLU A 72 10.42 -18.60 -6.05
CA GLU A 72 9.64 -19.83 -5.93
C GLU A 72 8.72 -20.05 -7.14
N ARG A 73 8.02 -18.99 -7.58
CA ARG A 73 7.17 -19.02 -8.77
C ARG A 73 7.97 -19.41 -10.02
N ASP A 74 9.13 -18.80 -10.20
CA ASP A 74 9.97 -19.05 -11.38
C ASP A 74 10.53 -20.48 -11.35
N ALA A 75 10.95 -20.98 -10.18
CA ALA A 75 11.35 -22.37 -10.00
C ALA A 75 10.21 -23.35 -10.34
N PHE A 76 9.00 -23.08 -9.85
CA PHE A 76 7.82 -23.88 -10.16
C PHE A 76 7.51 -23.89 -11.67
N ALA A 77 7.59 -22.74 -12.34
CA ALA A 77 7.37 -22.64 -13.78
C ALA A 77 8.39 -23.45 -14.59
N VAL A 78 9.67 -23.44 -14.18
CA VAL A 78 10.73 -24.27 -14.79
C VAL A 78 10.43 -25.76 -14.59
N HIS A 79 10.06 -26.18 -13.39
CA HIS A 79 9.69 -27.56 -13.11
C HIS A 79 8.47 -28.03 -13.91
N ALA A 80 7.42 -27.20 -14.01
CA ALA A 80 6.23 -27.50 -14.80
C ALA A 80 6.55 -27.64 -16.30
N THR A 81 7.37 -26.73 -16.84
CA THR A 81 7.80 -26.77 -18.24
C THR A 81 8.62 -28.02 -18.54
N ARG A 82 9.54 -28.40 -17.63
CA ARG A 82 10.36 -29.60 -17.78
C ARG A 82 9.53 -30.87 -17.78
N GLN A 83 8.52 -30.97 -16.91
CA GLN A 83 7.59 -32.10 -16.89
C GLN A 83 6.76 -32.17 -18.18
N ALA A 84 6.28 -31.03 -18.70
CA ALA A 84 5.51 -30.99 -19.93
C ALA A 84 6.31 -31.49 -21.15
N LEU A 85 7.63 -31.24 -21.19
CA LEU A 85 8.52 -31.66 -22.27
C LEU A 85 8.90 -33.16 -22.21
N THR A 86 8.85 -33.79 -21.03
CA THR A 86 9.22 -35.22 -20.86
C THR A 86 8.05 -36.19 -20.99
N THR A 87 6.81 -35.71 -20.99
CA THR A 87 5.62 -36.51 -21.35
C THR A 87 5.39 -36.55 -22.86
N PRO A 88 5.45 -37.72 -23.53
CA PRO A 88 5.05 -37.81 -24.93
C PRO A 88 3.55 -37.54 -25.06
N ARG A 89 3.19 -36.50 -25.81
CA ARG A 89 1.80 -36.19 -26.18
C ARG A 89 1.29 -37.23 -27.19
N SER A 90 0.78 -38.34 -26.68
CA SER A 90 0.04 -39.31 -27.49
C SER A 90 -1.27 -38.65 -27.94
N ALA A 91 -1.34 -38.28 -29.21
CA ALA A 91 -2.55 -37.79 -29.86
C ALA A 91 -3.56 -38.94 -30.00
N THR A 92 -4.29 -39.20 -28.93
CA THR A 92 -5.47 -40.05 -28.94
C THR A 92 -6.69 -39.16 -28.72
N VAL A 93 -7.72 -39.41 -29.53
CA VAL A 93 -9.02 -38.74 -29.53
C VAL A 93 -9.48 -38.51 -28.08
N PRO A 94 -9.95 -37.31 -27.70
CA PRO A 94 -10.35 -37.04 -26.33
C PRO A 94 -11.62 -37.83 -26.02
N GLU A 95 -11.44 -39.02 -25.45
CA GLU A 95 -12.43 -39.64 -24.57
C GLU A 95 -12.84 -38.59 -23.53
N PRO A 96 -14.12 -38.47 -23.16
CA PRO A 96 -14.53 -37.62 -22.06
C PRO A 96 -13.87 -38.16 -20.80
N ARG A 97 -12.71 -37.60 -20.45
CA ARG A 97 -11.96 -37.94 -19.24
C ARG A 97 -12.89 -37.68 -18.07
N ARG A 98 -13.49 -38.76 -17.56
CA ARG A 98 -14.35 -38.72 -16.39
C ARG A 98 -13.52 -38.08 -15.29
N ALA A 99 -13.88 -36.86 -14.90
CA ALA A 99 -13.25 -36.15 -13.79
C ALA A 99 -13.11 -37.14 -12.62
N MET A 100 -11.93 -37.20 -12.02
CA MET A 100 -11.74 -37.95 -10.78
C MET A 100 -12.81 -37.46 -9.80
N LYS A 101 -13.76 -38.33 -9.46
CA LYS A 101 -14.83 -38.06 -8.48
C LYS A 101 -14.23 -37.98 -7.07
N ILE A 102 -13.33 -37.03 -6.85
CA ILE A 102 -12.96 -36.62 -5.50
C ILE A 102 -14.23 -36.02 -4.90
N PRO A 103 -14.64 -36.44 -3.70
CA PRO A 103 -15.77 -35.85 -2.99
C PRO A 103 -15.62 -34.32 -2.90
N ASP A 104 -16.73 -33.59 -2.86
CA ASP A 104 -16.67 -32.16 -2.62
C ASP A 104 -16.21 -31.88 -1.19
N LEU A 105 -15.37 -30.86 -1.04
CA LEU A 105 -14.86 -30.45 0.27
C LEU A 105 -16.01 -30.07 1.20
N PRO A 106 -15.85 -30.14 2.53
CA PRO A 106 -16.80 -29.52 3.47
C PRO A 106 -16.87 -27.99 3.28
N LEU A 107 -17.98 -27.40 3.74
CA LEU A 107 -18.20 -25.94 3.66
C LEU A 107 -17.31 -25.24 4.67
N PHE A 108 -16.66 -24.15 4.26
CA PHE A 108 -15.97 -23.27 5.18
C PHE A 108 -16.93 -22.23 5.73
N SER A 109 -17.16 -22.29 7.04
CA SER A 109 -18.02 -21.36 7.78
C SER A 109 -17.35 -20.98 9.09
N ASP A 110 -17.75 -19.83 9.64
CA ASP A 110 -17.20 -19.25 10.88
C ASP A 110 -17.45 -20.09 12.15
N GLY A 111 -18.19 -21.20 12.04
CA GLY A 111 -18.66 -21.96 13.18
C GLY A 111 -18.51 -23.46 13.01
N LYS A 112 -17.29 -23.95 13.27
CA LYS A 112 -16.94 -25.35 13.60
C LYS A 112 -17.04 -26.36 12.44
N ASN A 113 -15.88 -26.86 11.99
CA ASN A 113 -15.60 -28.28 11.72
C ASN A 113 -14.24 -28.51 11.01
N ILE A 114 -13.63 -27.49 10.41
CA ILE A 114 -12.34 -27.61 9.70
C ILE A 114 -11.46 -26.37 9.97
N SER A 115 -10.15 -26.56 10.16
CA SER A 115 -9.20 -25.45 10.27
C SER A 115 -9.05 -24.74 8.92
N PHE A 116 -8.63 -23.48 8.92
CA PHE A 116 -8.41 -22.75 7.68
C PHE A 116 -7.30 -23.41 6.84
N GLU A 117 -6.23 -23.84 7.49
CA GLU A 117 -5.07 -24.49 6.89
C GLU A 117 -5.45 -25.83 6.23
N ASP A 118 -6.19 -26.68 6.94
CA ASP A 118 -6.65 -27.97 6.39
C ASP A 118 -7.62 -27.77 5.22
N TRP A 119 -8.47 -26.74 5.31
CA TRP A 119 -9.40 -26.40 4.25
C TRP A 119 -8.68 -25.89 3.00
N VAL A 120 -7.70 -25.01 3.15
CA VAL A 120 -6.86 -24.52 2.03
C VAL A 120 -6.10 -25.67 1.38
N LEU A 121 -5.49 -26.56 2.19
CA LEU A 121 -4.76 -27.72 1.68
C LEU A 121 -5.67 -28.63 0.85
N ALA A 122 -6.85 -28.97 1.37
CA ALA A 122 -7.83 -29.79 0.65
C ALA A 122 -8.32 -29.08 -0.64
N MET A 123 -8.45 -27.74 -0.61
CA MET A 123 -8.92 -26.97 -1.76
C MET A 123 -7.90 -27.01 -2.89
N CYS A 124 -6.62 -26.81 -2.57
CA CYS A 124 -5.51 -26.94 -3.50
C CYS A 124 -5.47 -28.33 -4.14
N GLN A 125 -5.61 -29.39 -3.33
CA GLN A 125 -5.65 -30.77 -3.82
C GLN A 125 -6.81 -31.03 -4.78
N LYS A 126 -8.02 -30.53 -4.46
CA LYS A 126 -9.21 -30.66 -5.32
C LYS A 126 -9.04 -29.95 -6.65
N LEU A 127 -8.53 -28.72 -6.63
CA LEU A 127 -8.28 -27.92 -7.82
C LEU A 127 -7.20 -28.53 -8.71
N GLN A 128 -6.14 -29.08 -8.11
CA GLN A 128 -5.05 -29.74 -8.83
C GLN A 128 -5.51 -31.05 -9.48
N ALA A 129 -6.24 -31.89 -8.74
CA ALA A 129 -6.71 -33.17 -9.26
C ALA A 129 -7.83 -33.03 -10.31
N ASN A 130 -8.54 -31.90 -10.32
CA ASN A 130 -9.57 -31.57 -11.33
C ASN A 130 -9.16 -30.37 -12.18
N ALA A 131 -7.86 -30.24 -12.49
CA ALA A 131 -7.33 -29.11 -13.26
C ALA A 131 -8.04 -28.93 -14.63
N ASP A 132 -8.47 -30.04 -15.24
CA ASP A 132 -9.25 -30.03 -16.49
C ASP A 132 -10.62 -29.35 -16.31
N GLN A 133 -11.27 -29.48 -15.14
CA GLN A 133 -12.55 -28.85 -14.81
C GLN A 133 -12.36 -27.40 -14.32
N PHE A 134 -11.23 -27.12 -13.66
CA PHE A 134 -10.90 -25.82 -13.06
C PHE A 134 -9.82 -25.07 -13.86
N ALA A 135 -9.88 -25.15 -15.20
CA ALA A 135 -8.83 -24.65 -16.09
C ALA A 135 -8.63 -23.12 -15.98
N THR A 136 -9.70 -22.35 -15.79
CA THR A 136 -9.63 -20.88 -15.75
C THR A 136 -9.59 -20.32 -14.33
N PRO A 137 -8.90 -19.19 -14.10
CA PRO A 137 -8.93 -18.49 -12.82
C PRO A 137 -10.35 -18.11 -12.37
N ALA A 138 -11.23 -17.75 -13.32
CA ALA A 138 -12.61 -17.41 -13.03
C ALA A 138 -13.40 -18.59 -12.46
N VAL A 139 -13.24 -19.78 -13.06
CA VAL A 139 -13.91 -21.01 -12.59
C VAL A 139 -13.35 -21.45 -11.23
N ARG A 140 -12.03 -21.30 -11.00
CA ARG A 140 -11.43 -21.53 -9.67
C ARG A 140 -12.01 -20.60 -8.60
N LYS A 141 -12.08 -19.29 -8.89
CA LYS A 141 -12.67 -18.31 -7.96
C LYS A 141 -14.13 -18.61 -7.66
N ALA A 142 -14.94 -18.85 -8.70
CA ALA A 142 -16.35 -19.19 -8.53
C ALA A 142 -16.56 -20.44 -7.66
N TYR A 143 -15.71 -21.46 -7.84
CA TYR A 143 -15.75 -22.66 -7.01
C TYR A 143 -15.34 -22.38 -5.56
N ILE A 144 -14.25 -21.65 -5.33
CA ILE A 144 -13.82 -21.29 -3.96
C ILE A 144 -14.93 -20.51 -3.25
N THR A 145 -15.54 -19.51 -3.91
CA THR A 145 -16.66 -18.73 -3.36
C THR A 145 -17.87 -19.60 -3.02
N SER A 146 -18.17 -20.63 -3.82
CA SER A 146 -19.28 -21.55 -3.54
C SER A 146 -19.01 -22.48 -2.34
N ARG A 147 -17.74 -22.66 -1.97
CA ARG A 147 -17.31 -23.46 -0.80
C ARG A 147 -17.18 -22.66 0.49
N CYS A 148 -17.35 -21.34 0.46
CA CYS A 148 -17.43 -20.48 1.63
C CYS A 148 -18.89 -20.11 1.94
N GLU A 149 -19.25 -19.99 3.22
CA GLU A 149 -20.57 -19.57 3.70
C GLU A 149 -20.47 -18.56 4.84
N GLY A 150 -21.59 -17.93 5.18
CA GLY A 150 -21.66 -16.94 6.26
C GLY A 150 -20.77 -15.72 6.01
N ASP A 151 -20.09 -15.26 7.04
CA ASP A 151 -19.20 -14.11 6.98
C ASP A 151 -17.97 -14.37 6.09
N ALA A 152 -17.43 -15.60 6.08
CA ALA A 152 -16.36 -15.98 5.14
C ALA A 152 -16.72 -15.74 3.65
N ARG A 153 -17.99 -15.94 3.26
CA ARG A 153 -18.44 -15.59 1.90
C ARG A 153 -18.50 -14.08 1.70
N ARG A 154 -18.95 -13.32 2.70
CA ARG A 154 -19.09 -11.85 2.62
C ARG A 154 -17.75 -11.16 2.41
N HIS A 155 -16.66 -11.73 2.94
CA HIS A 155 -15.30 -11.24 2.72
C HIS A 155 -14.73 -11.52 1.31
N LEU A 156 -15.37 -12.39 0.52
CA LEU A 156 -14.90 -12.76 -0.84
C LEU A 156 -15.62 -11.99 -1.96
N THR A 157 -16.79 -11.42 -1.67
CA THR A 157 -17.50 -10.52 -2.57
C THR A 157 -17.00 -9.08 -2.37
N PRO A 158 -16.64 -8.35 -3.44
CA PRO A 158 -16.24 -6.94 -3.36
C PRO A 158 -17.39 -6.04 -2.91
#